data_AF-A0A176E1X9-F1
#
_entry.id   AF-A0A176E1X9-F1
#
_cell.length_a   1.000
_cell.length_b   1.000
_cell.length_c   1.000
_cell.angle_alpha   90.00
_cell.angle_beta   90.00
_cell.angle_gamma   90.00
#
_symmetry.space_group_name_H-M   'P 1'
#
loop_
_entity.id
_entity.type
_entity.pdbx_description
1 polymer ?
#
loop_
_entity_poly.entity_id
_entity_poly.type
_entity_poly.pdbx_seq_one_letter_code
_entity_poly.pdbx_strand_id
1 'polypeptide(L)'
;MIAAGWYVVYRNSLKIEARKEAREFVDHLDGVIDSLHRSIIRYYCENEQHTGDLSSSIKAEFLLISHYLFLLKGLGINFTGGALLTNYRKAATGMFFETVEFKKQRDIPNWEAEVASLAAQLKLALRRAYFSWSGNYEHPKIG
;
A
#
# COMPACT_ATOMS: atom_id res chain seq x y z
N MET A 1 -23.29 31.41 -22.68
CA MET A 1 -23.08 29.95 -22.92
C MET A 1 -21.62 29.50 -22.96
N ILE A 2 -20.64 30.40 -23.12
CA ILE A 2 -19.21 30.02 -23.20
C ILE A 2 -18.62 29.66 -21.82
N ALA A 3 -19.00 30.37 -20.75
CA ALA A 3 -18.50 30.11 -19.39
C ALA A 3 -18.89 28.73 -18.82
N ALA A 4 -20.08 28.22 -19.18
CA ALA A 4 -20.53 26.88 -18.77
C ALA A 4 -19.70 25.77 -19.47
N GLY A 5 -19.34 25.96 -20.74
CA GLY A 5 -18.46 25.05 -21.47
C GLY A 5 -17.06 24.98 -20.87
N TRP A 6 -16.45 26.13 -20.58
CA TRP A 6 -15.14 26.20 -19.92
C TRP A 6 -15.15 25.61 -18.51
N TYR A 7 -16.22 25.81 -17.76
CA TYR A 7 -16.38 25.21 -16.43
C TYR A 7 -16.44 23.68 -16.49
N VAL A 8 -17.15 23.11 -17.47
CA VAL A 8 -17.20 21.65 -17.69
C VAL A 8 -15.84 21.11 -18.09
N VAL A 9 -15.13 21.78 -19.01
CA VAL A 9 -13.76 21.39 -19.44
C VAL A 9 -12.80 21.41 -18.25
N TYR A 10 -12.80 22.48 -17.45
CA TYR A 10 -11.96 22.61 -16.26
C TYR A 10 -12.27 21.56 -15.19
N ARG A 11 -13.56 21.28 -14.94
CA ARG A 11 -13.97 20.20 -14.01
C ARG A 11 -13.51 18.83 -14.50
N ASN A 12 -13.52 18.59 -15.81
CA ASN A 12 -13.04 17.33 -16.38
C ASN A 12 -11.51 17.22 -16.34
N SER A 13 -10.77 18.31 -16.56
CA SER A 13 -9.30 18.29 -16.44
C SER A 13 -8.85 17.98 -15.01
N LEU A 14 -9.48 18.61 -14.00
CA LEU A 14 -9.20 18.31 -12.59
C LEU A 14 -9.46 16.83 -12.23
N LYS A 15 -10.52 16.23 -12.80
CA LYS A 15 -10.82 14.80 -12.62
C LYS A 15 -9.74 13.90 -13.24
N ILE A 16 -9.24 14.27 -14.42
CA ILE A 16 -8.18 13.52 -15.12
C ILE A 16 -6.88 13.59 -14.32
N GLU A 17 -6.50 14.77 -13.83
CA GLU A 17 -5.31 14.96 -13.01
C GLU A 17 -5.37 14.17 -11.71
N ALA A 18 -6.48 14.26 -10.97
CA ALA A 18 -6.67 13.48 -9.74
C ALA A 18 -6.61 11.97 -9.98
N ARG A 19 -7.13 11.47 -11.12
CA ARG A 19 -7.03 10.05 -11.49
C ARG A 19 -5.60 9.62 -11.81
N LYS A 20 -4.82 10.51 -12.46
CA LYS A 20 -3.42 10.26 -12.78
C LYS A 20 -2.59 10.19 -11.51
N GLU A 21 -2.74 11.17 -10.63
CA GLU A 21 -2.08 11.22 -9.33
C GLU A 21 -2.43 9.99 -8.46
N ALA A 22 -3.71 9.64 -8.36
CA ALA A 22 -4.15 8.45 -7.65
C ALA A 22 -3.55 7.16 -8.21
N ARG A 23 -3.42 7.06 -9.54
CA ARG A 23 -2.81 5.90 -10.20
C ARG A 23 -1.32 5.82 -9.89
N GLU A 24 -0.61 6.95 -9.98
CA GLU A 24 0.82 7.03 -9.64
C GLU A 24 1.07 6.59 -8.19
N PHE A 25 0.22 7.00 -7.24
CA PHE A 25 0.31 6.54 -5.86
C PHE A 25 0.08 5.03 -5.70
N VAL A 26 -0.90 4.47 -6.41
CA VAL A 26 -1.20 3.03 -6.37
C VAL A 26 -0.07 2.21 -6.98
N ASP A 27 0.45 2.64 -8.12
CA ASP A 27 1.57 1.98 -8.81
C ASP A 27 2.86 2.06 -7.96
N HIS A 28 3.11 3.21 -7.32
CA HIS A 28 4.22 3.36 -6.39
C HIS A 28 4.08 2.44 -5.17
N LEU A 29 2.89 2.38 -4.55
CA LEU A 29 2.60 1.47 -3.45
C LEU A 29 2.81 0.00 -3.83
N ASP A 30 2.40 -0.40 -5.04
CA ASP A 30 2.61 -1.75 -5.56
C ASP A 30 4.12 -2.09 -5.59
N GLY A 31 4.94 -1.16 -6.09
CA GLY A 31 6.40 -1.27 -6.09
C GLY A 31 7.03 -1.33 -4.71
N VAL A 32 6.56 -0.52 -3.76
CA VAL A 32 7.02 -0.56 -2.35
C VAL A 32 6.67 -1.90 -1.71
N ILE A 33 5.47 -2.46 -1.97
CA ILE A 33 5.08 -3.77 -1.43
C ILE A 33 5.97 -4.89 -2.00
N ASP A 34 6.34 -4.83 -3.28
CA ASP A 34 7.29 -5.79 -3.88
C ASP A 34 8.70 -5.68 -3.31
N SER A 35 9.19 -4.44 -3.12
CA SER A 35 10.47 -4.19 -2.46
C SER A 35 10.48 -4.79 -1.07
N LEU A 36 9.46 -4.47 -0.29
CA LEU A 36 9.27 -4.95 1.07
C LEU A 36 9.21 -6.48 1.15
N HIS A 37 8.47 -7.12 0.25
CA HIS A 37 8.41 -8.58 0.21
C HIS A 37 9.80 -9.21 0.03
N ARG A 38 10.59 -8.67 -0.91
CA ARG A 38 11.98 -9.12 -1.14
C ARG A 38 12.89 -8.83 0.05
N SER A 39 12.75 -7.65 0.66
CA SER A 39 13.51 -7.27 1.86
C SER A 39 13.22 -8.21 3.03
N ILE A 40 11.96 -8.59 3.23
CA ILE A 40 11.56 -9.58 4.25
C ILE A 40 12.22 -10.93 3.95
N ILE A 41 12.11 -11.44 2.72
CA ILE A 41 12.75 -12.72 2.36
C ILE A 41 14.26 -12.68 2.64
N ARG A 42 14.93 -11.64 2.16
CA ARG A 42 16.36 -11.42 2.37
C ARG A 42 16.71 -11.37 3.86
N TYR A 43 15.92 -10.66 4.66
CA TYR A 43 16.09 -10.60 6.10
C TYR A 43 16.03 -11.99 6.73
N TYR A 44 15.11 -12.86 6.34
CA TYR A 44 15.05 -14.23 6.87
C TYR A 44 16.19 -15.13 6.36
N CYS A 45 16.68 -14.92 5.14
CA CYS A 45 17.74 -15.74 4.53
C CYS A 45 19.18 -15.34 4.93
N GLU A 46 19.46 -14.07 5.29
CA GLU A 46 20.81 -13.62 5.62
C GLU A 46 21.28 -14.03 7.03
N ASN A 47 22.59 -14.20 7.23
CA ASN A 47 23.19 -14.44 8.55
C ASN A 47 23.18 -13.17 9.44
N GLU A 48 23.31 -13.34 10.75
CA GLU A 48 23.02 -12.34 11.80
C GLU A 48 23.79 -11.00 11.72
N GLN A 49 24.87 -10.90 10.94
CA GLN A 49 25.71 -9.69 10.89
C GLN A 49 25.07 -8.47 10.19
N HIS A 50 24.05 -8.64 9.34
CA HIS A 50 23.43 -7.53 8.58
C HIS A 50 21.94 -7.33 8.86
N THR A 51 21.44 -7.92 9.94
CA THR A 51 20.00 -7.96 10.21
C THR A 51 19.44 -6.66 10.78
N GLY A 52 20.28 -5.83 11.42
CA GLY A 52 19.86 -4.54 11.97
C GLY A 52 19.35 -3.56 10.91
N ASP A 53 20.16 -3.34 9.87
CA ASP A 53 19.82 -2.40 8.79
C ASP A 53 18.60 -2.86 7.98
N LEU A 54 18.55 -4.15 7.66
CA LEU A 54 17.40 -4.75 6.96
C LEU A 54 16.12 -4.63 7.78
N SER A 55 16.17 -4.89 9.09
CA SER A 55 14.99 -4.76 9.94
C SER A 55 14.47 -3.32 10.02
N SER A 56 15.38 -2.34 10.08
CA SER A 56 15.05 -0.92 10.09
C SER A 56 14.44 -0.48 8.76
N SER A 57 15.01 -0.95 7.65
CA SER A 57 14.49 -0.72 6.30
C SER A 57 13.08 -1.28 6.11
N ILE A 58 12.83 -2.53 6.55
CA ILE A 58 11.51 -3.17 6.52
C ILE A 58 10.50 -2.34 7.32
N LYS A 59 10.85 -1.90 8.54
CA LYS A 59 9.98 -1.03 9.34
C LYS A 59 9.65 0.27 8.61
N ALA A 60 10.65 0.92 8.02
CA ALA A 60 10.48 2.16 7.27
C ALA A 60 9.55 1.97 6.06
N GLU A 61 9.68 0.88 5.30
CA GLU A 61 8.80 0.57 4.17
C GLU A 61 7.35 0.33 4.62
N PHE A 62 7.12 -0.37 5.73
CA PHE A 62 5.77 -0.53 6.30
C PHE A 62 5.15 0.81 6.75
N LEU A 63 5.95 1.70 7.33
CA LEU A 63 5.50 3.05 7.69
C LEU A 63 5.19 3.89 6.44
N LEU A 64 6.01 3.76 5.40
CA LEU A 64 5.80 4.42 4.12
C LEU A 64 4.48 3.96 3.47
N ILE A 65 4.21 2.66 3.46
CA ILE A 65 2.92 2.12 2.99
C ILE A 65 1.76 2.71 3.81
N SER A 66 1.89 2.75 5.14
CA SER A 66 0.86 3.34 6.02
C SER A 66 0.59 4.81 5.68
N HIS A 67 1.65 5.58 5.41
CA HIS A 67 1.56 6.98 5.02
C HIS A 67 0.85 7.17 3.68
N TYR A 68 1.22 6.41 2.65
CA TYR A 68 0.56 6.49 1.35
C TYR A 68 -0.91 6.06 1.39
N LEU A 69 -1.25 5.06 2.20
CA LEU A 69 -2.65 4.69 2.43
C LEU A 69 -3.47 5.82 3.06
N PHE A 70 -2.85 6.60 3.96
CA PHE A 70 -3.47 7.81 4.52
C PHE A 70 -3.65 8.90 3.45
N LEU A 71 -2.68 9.11 2.57
CA LEU A 71 -2.80 10.06 1.45
C LEU A 71 -3.91 9.66 0.47
N LEU A 72 -4.04 8.38 0.13
CA LEU A 72 -5.12 7.87 -0.70
C LEU A 72 -6.50 8.16 -0.09
N LYS A 73 -6.64 8.04 1.23
CA LYS A 73 -7.87 8.42 1.94
C LYS A 73 -8.17 9.92 1.78
N GLY A 74 -7.14 10.77 1.77
CA GLY A 74 -7.27 12.21 1.49
C GLY A 74 -7.82 12.51 0.09
N LEU A 75 -7.55 11.66 -0.90
CA LEU A 75 -8.11 11.72 -2.25
C LEU A 75 -9.54 11.15 -2.36
N GLY A 76 -10.13 10.72 -1.23
CA GLY A 76 -11.44 10.09 -1.18
C GLY A 76 -11.44 8.61 -1.60
N ILE A 77 -10.27 7.99 -1.74
CA ILE A 77 -10.15 6.55 -2.04
C ILE A 77 -10.31 5.79 -0.72
N ASN A 78 -11.47 5.17 -0.55
CA ASN A 78 -11.78 4.38 0.65
C ASN A 78 -11.07 3.03 0.60
N PHE A 79 -9.94 2.93 1.29
CA PHE A 79 -9.20 1.69 1.46
C PHE A 79 -9.58 0.99 2.78
N THR A 80 -10.03 -0.26 2.70
CA THR A 80 -10.46 -1.06 3.87
C THR A 80 -9.42 -2.11 4.32
N GLY A 81 -8.23 -2.11 3.73
CA GLY A 81 -7.18 -3.11 4.01
C GLY A 81 -6.27 -2.80 5.21
N GLY A 82 -6.70 -1.98 6.17
CA GLY A 82 -5.89 -1.67 7.38
C GLY A 82 -5.51 -2.93 8.16
N ALA A 83 -6.46 -3.86 8.34
CA ALA A 83 -6.20 -5.15 8.96
C ALA A 83 -5.22 -6.02 8.16
N LEU A 84 -5.26 -5.95 6.82
CA LEU A 84 -4.31 -6.66 5.96
C LEU A 84 -2.88 -6.16 6.18
N LEU A 85 -2.69 -4.84 6.30
CA LEU A 85 -1.38 -4.27 6.59
C LEU A 85 -0.86 -4.68 7.98
N THR A 86 -1.73 -4.70 9.00
CA THR A 86 -1.39 -5.19 10.33
C THR A 86 -1.00 -6.67 10.31
N ASN A 87 -1.76 -7.50 9.59
CA ASN A 87 -1.44 -8.92 9.44
C ASN A 87 -0.13 -9.12 8.67
N TYR A 88 0.12 -8.31 7.63
CA TYR A 88 1.36 -8.37 6.88
C TYR A 88 2.57 -8.00 7.75
N ARG A 89 2.44 -6.96 8.58
CA ARG A 89 3.43 -6.63 9.61
C ARG A 89 3.63 -7.80 10.58
N LYS A 90 2.56 -8.44 11.05
CA LYS A 90 2.67 -9.58 11.97
C LYS A 90 3.36 -10.78 11.33
N ALA A 91 3.01 -11.14 10.10
CA ALA A 91 3.65 -12.23 9.38
C ALA A 91 5.15 -11.97 9.11
N ALA A 92 5.52 -10.70 8.86
CA ALA A 92 6.92 -10.33 8.66
C ALA A 92 7.75 -10.36 9.96
N THR A 93 7.13 -10.18 11.13
CA THR A 93 7.86 -9.82 12.37
C THR A 93 7.51 -10.61 13.61
N GLY A 94 6.44 -11.40 13.58
CA GLY A 94 6.04 -12.18 14.74
C GLY A 94 5.47 -11.48 15.93
N MET A 95 4.87 -10.31 15.72
CA MET A 95 4.42 -9.37 16.76
C MET A 95 5.52 -8.45 17.32
N PHE A 96 6.80 -8.62 16.91
CA PHE A 96 7.94 -7.78 17.34
C PHE A 96 8.14 -6.50 16.50
N PHE A 97 7.12 -6.04 15.77
CA PHE A 97 7.26 -4.85 14.94
C PHE A 97 7.51 -3.58 15.78
N GLU A 98 6.82 -3.46 16.92
CA GLU A 98 6.87 -2.26 17.76
C GLU A 98 7.99 -2.29 18.81
N THR A 99 8.68 -3.43 18.94
CA THR A 99 9.83 -3.54 19.82
C THR A 99 11.06 -2.90 19.17
N VAL A 100 11.95 -2.34 20.00
CA VAL A 100 13.23 -1.79 19.56
C VAL A 100 14.04 -2.84 18.80
N GLU A 101 14.01 -4.08 19.30
CA GLU A 101 14.59 -5.25 18.63
C GLU A 101 13.55 -5.92 17.74
N PHE A 102 13.69 -5.76 16.43
CA PHE A 102 12.99 -6.58 15.45
C PHE A 102 13.68 -7.94 15.37
N LYS A 103 12.99 -9.01 15.76
CA LYS A 103 13.56 -10.36 15.80
C LYS A 103 12.99 -11.22 14.67
N LYS A 104 13.88 -11.96 14.00
CA LYS A 104 13.49 -13.06 13.09
C LYS A 104 12.65 -14.07 13.85
N GLN A 105 11.52 -14.47 13.29
CA GLN A 105 10.85 -15.68 13.74
C GLN A 105 11.44 -16.90 13.02
N ARG A 106 12.39 -17.58 13.67
CA ARG A 106 13.03 -18.76 13.08
C ARG A 106 12.10 -19.97 12.92
N ASP A 107 10.92 -19.96 13.53
CA ASP A 107 10.11 -21.18 13.74
C ASP A 107 8.65 -21.13 13.23
N ILE A 108 8.26 -20.18 12.37
CA ILE A 108 6.91 -20.21 11.76
C ILE A 108 6.91 -21.08 10.50
N PRO A 109 6.16 -22.21 10.46
CA PRO A 109 5.97 -22.97 9.24
C PRO A 109 5.24 -22.11 8.18
N ASN A 110 5.70 -22.17 6.93
CA ASN A 110 5.05 -21.47 5.80
C ASN A 110 5.00 -19.94 5.90
N TRP A 111 5.86 -19.30 6.71
CA TRP A 111 5.90 -17.84 6.84
C TRP A 111 6.04 -17.13 5.49
N GLU A 112 6.86 -17.67 4.58
CA GLU A 112 7.11 -17.08 3.26
C GLU A 112 5.82 -17.04 2.42
N ALA A 113 5.06 -18.14 2.42
CA ALA A 113 3.79 -18.24 1.72
C ALA A 113 2.73 -17.29 2.33
N GLU A 114 2.73 -17.11 3.65
CA GLU A 114 1.85 -16.16 4.33
C GLU A 114 2.19 -14.71 3.98
N VAL A 115 3.48 -14.35 4.03
CA VAL A 115 4.00 -13.03 3.62
C VAL A 115 3.64 -12.76 2.15
N ALA A 116 3.86 -13.71 1.24
CA ALA A 116 3.52 -13.58 -0.17
C ALA A 116 2.01 -13.40 -0.40
N SER A 117 1.18 -14.20 0.30
CA SER A 117 -0.27 -14.11 0.22
C SER A 117 -0.79 -12.76 0.71
N LEU A 118 -0.28 -12.26 1.84
CA LEU A 118 -0.68 -10.96 2.39
C LEU A 118 -0.23 -9.80 1.51
N ALA A 119 0.96 -9.87 0.92
CA ALA A 119 1.42 -8.89 -0.07
C ALA A 119 0.46 -8.84 -1.29
N ALA A 120 0.11 -9.99 -1.85
CA ALA A 120 -0.81 -10.09 -2.98
C ALA A 120 -2.22 -9.57 -2.65
N GLN A 121 -2.75 -9.92 -1.47
CA GLN A 121 -4.04 -9.44 -0.99
C GLN A 121 -4.05 -7.93 -0.79
N LEU A 122 -2.98 -7.35 -0.24
CA LEU A 122 -2.85 -5.91 -0.05
C LEU A 122 -2.85 -5.17 -1.40
N LYS A 123 -2.09 -5.66 -2.38
CA LYS A 123 -2.08 -5.12 -3.75
C LYS A 123 -3.44 -5.22 -4.42
N LEU A 124 -4.12 -6.36 -4.28
CA LEU A 124 -5.46 -6.54 -4.83
C LEU A 124 -6.47 -5.57 -4.19
N ALA A 125 -6.39 -5.37 -2.87
CA ALA A 125 -7.23 -4.42 -2.15
C ALA A 125 -6.98 -2.98 -2.62
N LEU A 126 -5.71 -2.60 -2.85
CA LEU A 126 -5.34 -1.29 -3.40
C LEU A 126 -5.94 -1.05 -4.78
N ARG A 127 -5.75 -2.02 -5.69
CA ARG A 127 -6.30 -1.96 -7.05
C ARG A 127 -7.83 -1.87 -7.02
N ARG A 128 -8.50 -2.67 -6.18
CA ARG A 128 -9.98 -2.62 -6.02
C ARG A 128 -10.46 -1.27 -5.50
N ALA A 129 -9.78 -0.70 -4.51
CA ALA A 129 -10.12 0.62 -3.98
C ALA A 129 -9.99 1.71 -5.06
N TYR A 130 -8.91 1.67 -5.84
CA TYR A 130 -8.71 2.57 -6.98
C TYR A 130 -9.79 2.41 -8.05
N PHE A 131 -10.08 1.18 -8.49
CA PHE A 131 -11.10 0.92 -9.52
C PHE A 131 -12.50 1.33 -9.06
N SER A 132 -12.85 1.04 -7.81
CA SER A 132 -14.14 1.47 -7.25
C SER A 132 -14.26 2.98 -7.21
N TRP A 133 -13.19 3.68 -6.81
CA TRP A 133 -13.18 5.14 -6.76
C TRP A 133 -13.22 5.76 -8.16
N SER A 134 -12.42 5.25 -9.10
CA SER A 134 -12.36 5.78 -10.46
C SER A 134 -13.65 5.55 -11.26
N GLY A 135 -14.30 4.39 -11.06
CA GLY A 135 -15.62 4.08 -11.64
C GLY A 135 -16.75 4.95 -11.08
N ASN A 136 -16.72 5.32 -9.80
CA ASN A 136 -17.68 6.27 -9.19
C ASN A 136 -17.60 7.67 -9.82
N TYR A 137 -16.48 8.04 -10.43
CA TYR A 137 -16.34 9.33 -11.13
C TYR A 137 -17.01 9.36 -12.51
N GLU A 138 -17.38 8.21 -13.10
CA GLU A 138 -18.00 8.12 -14.43
C GLU A 138 -19.52 8.30 -14.39
N HIS A 139 -20.14 8.11 -13.22
CA HIS A 139 -21.55 8.39 -12.99
C HIS A 139 -21.72 9.37 -11.82
N PRO A 140 -21.58 10.69 -12.04
CA PRO A 140 -22.14 11.63 -11.09
C PRO A 140 -23.65 11.34 -11.05
N LYS A 141 -24.16 10.92 -9.89
CA LYS A 141 -25.61 10.86 -9.67
C LYS A 141 -26.15 12.24 -10.04
N ILE A 142 -26.92 12.28 -11.12
CA ILE A 142 -27.65 13.47 -11.54
C ILE A 142 -28.74 13.63 -10.47
N GLY A 143 -28.47 14.50 -9.50
CA GLY A 143 -29.47 15.03 -8.58
C GLY A 143 -29.96 16.37 -9.10
#